data_AF-A0A1C3PES9-F1
#
_entry.id   AF-A0A1C3PES9-F1
#
_cell.length_a   1.000
_cell.length_b   1.000
_cell.length_c   1.000
_cell.angle_alpha   90.00
_cell.angle_beta   90.00
_cell.angle_gamma   90.00
#
_symmetry.space_group_name_H-M   'P 1'
#
loop_
_entity.id
_entity.type
_entity.pdbx_description
1 polymer ?
#
loop_
_entity_poly.entity_id
_entity_poly.type
_entity_poly.pdbx_seq_one_letter_code
_entity_poly.pdbx_strand_id
1 'polypeptide(L)'
;MDEIHLVFTEYVNTLTQRPVAHRILPLVLEETTEPLPGGPLPQYEFEPSAEGVLDALLPRYVESRLYAALLESAASESAARQRAMKSATDNAGELIKTYTRRANAARQDAITQEISEIVGGANALAQAS
;
A
#
# COMPACT_ATOMS: atom_id res chain seq x y z
N MET A 1 -24.21 15.81 -15.88
CA MET A 1 -22.99 15.21 -15.28
C MET A 1 -22.38 16.39 -14.55
N ASP A 2 -22.67 16.50 -13.26
CA ASP A 2 -22.65 17.82 -12.62
C ASP A 2 -21.39 18.03 -11.78
N GLU A 3 -20.65 16.97 -11.45
CA GLU A 3 -19.36 17.01 -10.75
C GLU A 3 -18.46 15.84 -11.16
N ILE A 4 -17.13 16.05 -11.17
CA ILE A 4 -16.11 15.03 -11.43
C ILE A 4 -15.15 14.98 -10.24
N HIS A 5 -15.07 13.81 -9.60
CA HIS A 5 -14.15 13.54 -8.51
C HIS A 5 -13.11 12.51 -8.93
N LEU A 6 -11.84 12.82 -8.69
CA LEU A 6 -10.73 11.90 -8.83
C LEU A 6 -10.39 11.31 -7.47
N VAL A 7 -10.65 10.01 -7.33
CA VAL A 7 -10.36 9.25 -6.11
C VAL A 7 -9.07 8.47 -6.30
N PHE A 8 -8.10 8.71 -5.43
CA PHE A 8 -6.79 8.08 -5.52
C PHE A 8 -6.12 8.04 -4.14
N THR A 9 -4.96 7.41 -4.05
CA THR A 9 -4.19 7.36 -2.81
C THR A 9 -3.00 8.30 -2.92
N GLU A 10 -3.04 9.37 -2.12
CA GLU A 10 -1.97 10.34 -2.01
C GLU A 10 -0.78 9.72 -1.27
N TYR A 11 0.40 9.83 -1.89
CA TYR A 11 1.65 9.36 -1.29
C TYR A 11 2.25 10.47 -0.41
N VAL A 12 2.00 10.42 0.90
CA VAL A 12 2.60 11.37 1.85
C VAL A 12 4.04 10.97 2.18
N ASN A 13 4.24 9.70 2.55
CA ASN A 13 5.55 9.09 2.76
C ASN A 13 5.42 7.56 2.73
N THR A 14 6.51 6.82 2.93
CA THR A 14 6.51 5.35 2.88
C THR A 14 5.61 4.69 3.93
N LEU A 15 5.37 5.35 5.07
CA LEU A 15 4.52 4.83 6.14
C LEU A 15 3.05 5.29 6.00
N THR A 16 2.83 6.46 5.43
CA THR A 16 1.54 7.16 5.40
C THR A 16 1.09 7.32 3.96
N GLN A 17 -0.01 6.65 3.63
CA GLN A 17 -0.73 6.81 2.38
C GLN A 17 -2.16 7.21 2.71
N ARG A 18 -2.68 8.26 2.06
CA ARG A 18 -3.98 8.85 2.41
C ARG A 18 -4.95 8.74 1.23
N PRO A 19 -6.11 8.08 1.38
CA PRO A 19 -7.13 8.11 0.34
C PRO A 19 -7.74 9.51 0.27
N VAL A 20 -7.78 10.08 -0.92
CA VAL A 20 -8.32 11.42 -1.18
C VAL A 20 -9.29 11.39 -2.34
N ALA A 21 -10.28 12.26 -2.30
CA ALA A 21 -11.23 12.49 -3.39
C ALA A 21 -11.14 13.97 -3.79
N HIS A 22 -10.38 14.27 -4.83
CA HIS A 22 -10.24 15.63 -5.34
C HIS A 22 -11.31 15.93 -6.38
N ARG A 23 -12.07 17.00 -6.18
CA ARG A 23 -13.01 17.50 -7.19
C ARG A 23 -12.23 18.23 -8.28
N ILE A 24 -12.33 17.74 -9.52
CA ILE A 24 -11.67 18.34 -10.70
C ILE A 24 -12.64 19.25 -11.45
N LEU A 25 -13.94 18.93 -11.43
CA LEU A 25 -14.98 19.76 -12.03
C LEU A 25 -16.22 19.80 -11.11
N PRO A 26 -16.92 20.94 -10.97
CA PRO A 26 -16.52 22.27 -11.42
C PRO A 26 -15.25 22.77 -10.72
N LEU A 27 -14.45 23.57 -11.43
CA LEU A 27 -13.27 24.23 -10.86
C LEU A 27 -13.75 25.17 -9.75
N VAL A 28 -13.20 24.99 -8.55
CA VAL A 28 -13.44 25.91 -7.44
C VAL A 28 -12.46 27.05 -7.60
N LEU A 29 -12.96 28.22 -7.96
CA LEU A 29 -12.20 29.45 -7.88
C LEU A 29 -12.15 29.84 -6.40
N GLU A 30 -10.97 29.74 -5.78
CA GLU A 30 -10.76 30.36 -4.47
C GLU A 30 -10.65 31.87 -4.69
N GLU A 31 -11.66 32.62 -4.23
CA GLU A 31 -11.58 34.07 -4.19
C GLU A 31 -10.54 34.47 -3.12
N THR A 32 -9.47 35.14 -3.54
CA THR A 32 -8.48 35.65 -2.59
C THR A 32 -9.05 36.89 -1.90
N THR A 33 -9.00 36.92 -0.57
CA THR A 33 -9.35 38.11 0.23
C THR A 33 -8.20 39.11 0.32
N GLU A 34 -7.03 38.77 -0.22
CA GLU A 34 -5.91 39.70 -0.27
C GLU A 34 -6.25 40.87 -1.20
N PRO A 35 -6.11 42.13 -0.73
CA PRO A 35 -6.28 43.27 -1.60
C PRO A 35 -5.27 43.13 -2.74
N LEU A 36 -5.75 43.29 -3.98
CA LEU A 36 -4.90 43.33 -5.16
C LEU A 36 -3.71 44.26 -4.86
N PRO A 37 -2.46 43.82 -5.12
CA PRO A 37 -1.29 44.63 -4.85
C PRO A 37 -1.49 46.01 -5.47
N GLY A 38 -1.39 47.06 -4.66
CA GLY A 38 -1.61 48.43 -5.10
C GLY A 38 -0.64 48.79 -6.23
N GLY A 39 -1.16 48.95 -7.44
CA GLY A 39 -0.37 49.19 -8.64
C GLY A 39 -1.13 48.80 -9.91
N PRO A 40 -0.56 49.06 -11.10
CA PRO A 40 -1.13 48.56 -12.36
C PRO A 40 -1.13 47.03 -12.32
N LEU A 41 -2.26 46.42 -12.70
CA LEU A 41 -2.30 44.98 -12.92
C LEU A 41 -1.31 44.61 -14.03
N PRO A 42 -0.59 43.49 -13.91
CA PRO A 42 0.25 43.00 -15.00
C PRO A 42 -0.60 42.85 -16.27
N GLN A 43 -0.14 43.45 -17.37
CA GLN A 43 -0.76 43.26 -18.67
C GLN A 43 -0.41 41.87 -19.17
N TYR A 44 -1.42 41.02 -19.33
CA TYR A 44 -1.31 39.72 -19.97
C TYR A 44 -1.73 39.84 -21.43
N GLU A 45 -0.81 39.50 -22.34
CA GLU A 45 -1.11 39.36 -23.76
C GLU A 45 -1.21 37.85 -24.06
N PHE A 46 -2.36 37.42 -24.59
CA PHE A 46 -2.63 36.02 -24.90
C PHE A 46 -2.62 35.82 -26.42
N GLU A 47 -1.74 34.95 -26.89
CA GLU A 47 -1.66 34.56 -28.31
C GLU A 47 -2.15 33.11 -28.43
N PRO A 48 -3.18 32.79 -29.24
CA PRO A 48 -3.92 33.65 -30.19
C PRO A 48 -5.10 34.44 -29.59
N SER A 49 -5.67 33.98 -28.46
CA SER A 49 -6.68 34.70 -27.68
C SER A 49 -6.77 34.07 -26.28
N ALA A 50 -7.32 34.78 -25.29
CA ALA A 50 -7.48 34.23 -23.94
C ALA A 50 -8.33 32.94 -23.93
N GLU A 51 -9.40 32.89 -24.72
CA GLU A 51 -10.27 31.71 -24.88
C GLU A 51 -9.51 30.56 -25.54
N GLY A 52 -8.77 30.83 -26.63
CA GLY A 52 -7.99 29.80 -27.32
C GLY A 52 -6.86 29.21 -26.44
N VAL A 53 -6.24 30.04 -25.61
CA VAL A 53 -5.26 29.57 -24.62
C VAL A 53 -5.94 28.71 -23.55
N LEU A 54 -7.09 29.13 -23.03
CA LEU A 54 -7.84 28.37 -22.03
C LEU A 54 -8.30 27.00 -22.58
N ASP A 55 -8.84 26.96 -23.79
CA ASP A 55 -9.26 25.72 -24.47
C ASP A 55 -8.10 24.74 -24.66
N ALA A 56 -6.89 25.23 -24.90
CA ALA A 56 -5.70 24.39 -25.00
C ALA A 56 -5.17 23.94 -23.63
N LEU A 57 -5.30 24.78 -22.59
CA LEU A 57 -4.79 24.51 -21.25
C LEU A 57 -5.69 23.56 -20.45
N LEU A 58 -7.02 23.65 -20.58
CA LEU A 58 -7.97 22.85 -19.81
C LEU A 58 -7.74 21.33 -19.99
N PRO A 59 -7.60 20.78 -21.21
CA PRO A 59 -7.30 19.36 -21.40
C PRO A 59 -5.97 18.95 -20.76
N ARG A 60 -4.91 19.76 -20.96
CA ARG A 60 -3.58 19.52 -20.38
C ARG A 60 -3.61 19.54 -18.85
N TYR A 61 -4.40 20.43 -18.26
CA TYR A 61 -4.61 20.47 -16.82
C TYR A 61 -5.24 19.16 -16.32
N VAL A 62 -6.31 18.69 -16.94
CA VAL A 62 -6.98 17.44 -16.55
C VAL A 62 -6.05 16.24 -16.73
N GLU A 63 -5.35 16.14 -17.86
CA GLU A 63 -4.38 15.08 -18.13
C GLU A 63 -3.25 15.05 -17.10
N SER A 64 -2.65 16.21 -16.80
CA SER A 64 -1.57 16.30 -15.81
C SER A 64 -2.03 15.93 -14.40
N ARG A 65 -3.24 16.35 -14.00
CA ARG A 65 -3.83 15.98 -12.70
C ARG A 65 -4.12 14.49 -12.60
N LEU A 66 -4.67 13.90 -13.65
CA LEU A 66 -4.91 12.46 -13.70
C LEU A 66 -3.60 11.67 -13.64
N TYR A 67 -2.60 12.09 -14.42
CA TYR A 67 -1.29 11.44 -14.45
C TYR A 67 -0.58 11.51 -13.10
N ALA A 68 -0.62 12.66 -12.43
CA ALA A 68 -0.07 12.81 -11.07
C ALA A 68 -0.75 11.86 -10.08
N ALA A 69 -2.08 11.79 -10.08
CA ALA A 69 -2.83 10.91 -9.18
C ALA A 69 -2.53 9.41 -9.41
N LEU A 70 -2.30 9.01 -10.68
CA LEU A 70 -1.90 7.66 -11.02
C LEU A 70 -0.49 7.34 -10.49
N LEU A 71 0.45 8.27 -10.63
CA LEU A 71 1.82 8.12 -10.09
C LEU A 71 1.81 8.01 -8.56
N GLU A 72 1.04 8.86 -7.89
CA GLU A 72 0.90 8.81 -6.43
C GLU A 72 0.27 7.50 -5.95
N SER A 73 -0.74 7.01 -6.67
CA SER A 73 -1.37 5.71 -6.36
C SER A 73 -0.40 4.56 -6.55
N ALA A 74 0.39 4.56 -7.62
CA ALA A 74 1.39 3.51 -7.88
C ALA A 74 2.49 3.49 -6.81
N ALA A 75 2.97 4.68 -6.40
CA ALA A 75 3.93 4.81 -5.31
C ALA A 75 3.35 4.33 -3.97
N SER A 76 2.12 4.75 -3.65
CA SER A 76 1.38 4.32 -2.47
C SER A 76 1.15 2.82 -2.42
N GLU A 77 0.76 2.23 -3.55
CA GLU A 77 0.51 0.80 -3.71
C GLU A 77 1.79 0.00 -3.50
N SER A 78 2.90 0.42 -4.10
CA SER A 78 4.22 -0.20 -3.90
C SER A 78 4.66 -0.18 -2.43
N ALA A 79 4.50 0.97 -1.75
CA ALA A 79 4.84 1.10 -0.33
C ALA A 79 3.94 0.24 0.58
N ALA A 80 2.62 0.24 0.32
CA ALA A 80 1.67 -0.59 1.04
C ALA A 80 1.95 -2.09 0.83
N ARG A 81 2.23 -2.50 -0.41
CA ARG A 81 2.59 -3.87 -0.77
C ARG A 81 3.85 -4.32 -0.04
N GLN A 82 4.89 -3.48 0.01
CA GLN A 82 6.13 -3.82 0.73
C GLN A 82 5.88 -4.06 2.22
N ARG A 83 5.05 -3.23 2.88
CA ARG A 83 4.68 -3.40 4.29
C ARG A 83 3.85 -4.68 4.52
N ALA A 84 2.91 -4.97 3.64
CA ALA A 84 2.11 -6.19 3.69
C ALA A 84 3.00 -7.44 3.55
N MET A 85 3.94 -7.44 2.60
CA MET A 85 4.86 -8.55 2.37
C MET A 85 5.83 -8.76 3.53
N LYS A 86 6.30 -7.68 4.16
CA LYS A 86 7.11 -7.77 5.39
C LYS A 86 6.33 -8.47 6.50
N SER A 87 5.10 -8.02 6.76
CA SER A 87 4.23 -8.63 7.78
C SER A 87 3.94 -10.11 7.47
N ALA A 88 3.70 -10.45 6.21
CA ALA A 88 3.50 -11.83 5.77
C ALA A 88 4.75 -12.70 6.00
N THR A 89 5.94 -12.16 5.73
CA THR A 89 7.23 -12.84 5.93
C THR A 89 7.51 -13.08 7.42
N ASP A 90 7.25 -12.08 8.25
CA ASP A 90 7.41 -12.17 9.70
C ASP A 90 6.47 -13.26 10.27
N ASN A 91 5.19 -13.24 9.88
CA ASN A 91 4.20 -14.27 10.27
C ASN A 91 4.59 -15.67 9.80
N ALA A 92 5.07 -15.81 8.55
CA ALA A 92 5.56 -17.09 8.04
C ALA A 92 6.77 -17.59 8.85
N GLY A 93 7.67 -16.69 9.24
CA GLY A 93 8.81 -17.01 10.12
C GLY A 93 8.38 -17.54 11.49
N GLU A 94 7.33 -16.97 12.08
CA GLU A 94 6.76 -17.46 13.34
C GLU A 94 6.13 -18.86 13.19
N LEU A 95 5.40 -19.10 12.11
CA LEU A 95 4.84 -20.41 11.81
C LEU A 95 5.92 -21.46 11.61
N ILE A 96 6.98 -21.14 10.85
CA ILE A 96 8.13 -22.03 10.64
C ILE A 96 8.76 -22.41 11.98
N LYS A 97 9.03 -21.44 12.85
CA LYS A 97 9.59 -21.70 14.19
C LYS A 97 8.68 -22.60 15.01
N THR A 98 7.37 -22.34 15.00
CA THR A 98 6.37 -23.10 15.75
C THR A 98 6.30 -24.55 15.27
N TYR A 99 6.15 -24.76 13.96
CA TYR A 99 6.05 -26.11 13.40
C TYR A 99 7.36 -26.89 13.48
N THR A 100 8.51 -26.22 13.38
CA THR A 100 9.82 -26.86 13.60
C THR A 100 9.93 -27.39 15.03
N ARG A 101 9.50 -26.63 16.04
CA ARG A 101 9.48 -27.10 17.43
C ARG A 101 8.54 -28.29 17.61
N ARG A 102 7.33 -28.23 17.05
CA ARG A 102 6.36 -29.33 17.11
C ARG A 102 6.87 -30.60 16.43
N ALA A 103 7.49 -30.47 15.25
CA ALA A 103 8.08 -31.59 14.54
C ALA A 103 9.21 -32.25 15.35
N ASN A 104 10.07 -31.45 15.99
CA ASN A 104 11.11 -31.97 16.86
C ASN A 104 10.58 -32.67 18.11
N ALA A 105 9.53 -32.14 18.73
CA ALA A 105 8.87 -32.79 19.86
C ALA A 105 8.25 -34.13 19.44
N ALA A 106 7.45 -34.16 18.37
CA ALA A 106 6.86 -35.38 17.84
C ALA A 106 7.91 -36.43 17.46
N ARG A 107 9.06 -36.00 16.92
CA ARG A 107 10.20 -36.88 16.62
C ARG A 107 10.78 -37.50 17.90
N GLN A 108 10.91 -36.74 18.98
CA GLN A 108 11.42 -37.25 20.26
C GLN A 108 10.42 -38.21 20.91
N ASP A 109 9.12 -37.89 20.83
CA ASP A 109 8.05 -38.77 21.33
C ASP A 109 8.08 -40.12 20.58
N ALA A 110 8.24 -40.09 19.25
CA ALA A 110 8.35 -41.30 18.43
C ALA A 110 9.59 -42.15 18.79
N ILE A 111 10.76 -41.53 18.94
CA ILE A 111 11.99 -42.23 19.37
C ILE A 111 11.80 -42.87 20.75
N THR A 112 11.19 -42.15 21.68
CA THR A 112 10.95 -42.63 23.05
C THR A 112 9.98 -43.81 23.06
N GLN A 113 8.93 -43.74 22.23
CA GLN A 113 7.96 -44.82 22.05
C GLN A 113 8.65 -46.08 21.50
N GLU A 114 9.44 -45.94 20.44
CA GLU A 114 10.17 -47.06 19.84
C GLU A 114 11.14 -47.72 20.83
N ILE A 115 11.89 -46.92 21.60
CA ILE A 115 12.78 -47.44 22.66
C ILE A 115 11.97 -48.17 23.73
N SER A 116 10.82 -47.62 24.15
CA SER A 116 9.96 -48.23 25.17
C SER A 116 9.40 -49.58 24.70
N GLU A 117 9.03 -49.68 23.43
CA GLU A 117 8.58 -50.93 22.79
C GLU A 117 9.70 -51.97 22.73
N ILE A 118 10.92 -51.57 22.35
CA ILE A 118 12.09 -52.46 22.31
C ILE A 118 12.41 -53.02 23.71
N VAL A 119 12.47 -52.15 24.73
CA VAL A 119 12.78 -52.56 26.11
C VAL A 119 11.66 -53.43 26.69
N GLY A 120 10.40 -53.07 26.45
CA GLY A 120 9.24 -53.87 26.88
C GLY A 120 9.22 -55.26 26.24
N GLY A 121 9.48 -55.35 24.94
CA GLY A 121 9.58 -56.62 24.21
C GLY A 121 10.75 -57.50 24.68
N ALA A 122 11.92 -56.91 24.89
CA ALA A 122 13.10 -57.63 25.40
C ALA A 122 12.85 -58.21 26.81
N ASN A 123 12.25 -57.42 27.72
CA ASN A 123 11.90 -57.89 29.06
C ASN A 123 10.85 -59.01 29.04
N ALA A 124 9.86 -58.94 28.14
CA ALA A 124 8.85 -59.97 27.99
C ALA A 124 9.47 -61.31 27.54
N LEU A 125 10.45 -61.28 26.63
CA LEU A 125 11.20 -62.47 26.23
C LEU A 125 11.98 -63.07 27.40
N ALA A 126 12.68 -62.24 28.18
CA ALA A 126 13.49 -62.68 29.30
C ALA A 126 12.67 -63.31 30.44
N GLN A 127 11.41 -62.92 30.63
CA GLN A 127 10.51 -63.56 31.60
C GLN A 127 9.89 -64.87 31.10
N ALA A 128 9.90 -65.11 29.79
CA ALA A 128 9.33 -66.30 29.17
C ALA A 128 10.35 -67.45 29.03
N SER A 129 11.64 -67.17 29.22
CA SER A 129 12.76 -68.13 29.25
C SER A 129 13.13 -68.52 30.68
#